data_AF-W0DUZ9-F1
#
_entry.id   AF-W0DUZ9-F1
#
_cell.length_a   1.000
_cell.length_b   1.000
_cell.length_c   1.000
_cell.angle_alpha   90.00
_cell.angle_beta   90.00
_cell.angle_gamma   90.00
#
_symmetry.space_group_name_H-M   'P 1'
#
loop_
_entity.id
_entity.type
_entity.pdbx_description
1 polymer ?
#
loop_
_entity_poly.entity_id
_entity_poly.type
_entity_poly.pdbx_seq_one_letter_code
_entity_poly.pdbx_strand_id
1 'polypeptide(L)'
;MTATHHQSFSGPIPPSEQLAKYPEDARKLILDMAQKEQDHAHNINKTALTGAIQKDRLGQYIGGTIAIVGLVVAAWIAQYIAVAAGIIATLDLFGMVALFVAPRILENRNNSEQH
;
A
#
# COMPACT_ATOMS: atom_id res chain seq x y z
N MET A 1 14.00 -18.13 46.94
CA MET A 1 13.88 -17.37 45.68
C MET A 1 12.64 -17.88 44.96
N THR A 2 11.55 -17.12 44.98
CA THR A 2 10.28 -17.54 44.36
C THR A 2 10.33 -17.18 42.89
N ALA A 3 10.40 -18.18 42.02
CA ALA A 3 10.40 -17.98 40.57
C ALA A 3 9.01 -17.54 40.11
N THR A 4 8.89 -16.32 39.59
CA THR A 4 7.68 -15.81 38.95
C THR A 4 7.58 -16.38 37.53
N HIS A 5 6.60 -17.25 37.28
CA HIS A 5 6.34 -17.80 35.96
C HIS A 5 5.56 -16.79 35.12
N HIS A 6 6.20 -16.17 34.12
CA HIS A 6 5.57 -15.19 33.23
C HIS A 6 5.10 -15.87 31.93
N GLN A 7 3.79 -15.94 31.70
CA GLN A 7 3.22 -16.37 30.42
C GLN A 7 2.80 -15.14 29.63
N SER A 8 3.37 -14.95 28.45
CA SER A 8 2.95 -13.94 27.48
C SER A 8 2.12 -14.62 26.39
N PHE A 9 0.97 -14.06 26.07
CA PHE A 9 0.11 -14.55 25.00
C PHE A 9 0.12 -13.55 23.84
N SER A 10 0.06 -14.07 22.61
CA SER A 10 0.00 -13.25 21.40
C SER A 10 -1.22 -13.67 20.59
N GLY A 11 -2.07 -12.69 20.27
CA GLY A 11 -3.32 -12.88 19.53
C GLY A 11 -4.58 -12.83 20.40
N PRO A 12 -5.76 -12.76 19.75
CA PRO A 12 -7.04 -12.52 20.43
C PRO A 12 -7.62 -13.76 21.13
N ILE A 13 -7.06 -14.96 20.91
CA ILE A 13 -7.55 -16.22 21.47
C ILE A 13 -6.51 -16.77 22.48
N PRO A 14 -6.91 -17.09 23.71
CA PRO A 14 -6.02 -17.74 24.67
C PRO A 14 -5.70 -19.18 24.24
N PRO A 15 -4.58 -19.77 24.69
CA PRO A 15 -4.24 -21.15 24.36
C PRO A 15 -5.37 -22.13 24.69
N SER A 16 -5.51 -23.18 23.89
CA SER A 16 -6.58 -24.18 23.99
C SER A 16 -6.72 -24.78 25.41
N GLU A 17 -5.61 -25.05 26.08
CA GLU A 17 -5.58 -25.58 27.45
C GLU A 17 -6.15 -24.62 28.49
N GLN A 18 -6.03 -23.30 28.29
CA GLN A 18 -6.65 -22.30 29.15
C GLN A 18 -8.10 -22.04 28.75
N LEU A 19 -8.39 -22.04 27.45
CA LEU A 19 -9.74 -21.87 26.92
C LEU A 19 -10.69 -22.98 27.39
N ALA A 20 -10.19 -24.21 27.53
CA ALA A 20 -10.93 -25.36 28.06
C ALA A 20 -11.31 -25.22 29.54
N LYS A 21 -10.60 -24.38 30.32
CA LYS A 21 -10.89 -24.14 31.75
C LYS A 21 -12.06 -23.18 31.96
N TYR A 22 -12.47 -22.45 30.94
CA TYR A 22 -13.62 -21.55 31.02
C TYR A 22 -14.94 -22.31 30.84
N PRO A 23 -16.02 -21.86 31.50
CA PRO A 23 -17.38 -22.32 31.22
C PRO A 23 -17.71 -22.16 29.74
N GLU A 24 -18.58 -23.02 29.20
CA GLU A 24 -18.96 -23.01 27.78
C GLU A 24 -19.46 -21.63 27.31
N ASP A 25 -20.22 -20.92 28.16
CA ASP A 25 -20.78 -19.61 27.82
C ASP A 25 -19.67 -18.55 27.66
N ALA A 26 -18.70 -18.56 28.57
CA ALA A 26 -17.54 -17.67 28.51
C ALA A 26 -16.63 -18.02 27.32
N ARG A 27 -16.47 -19.32 27.01
CA ARG A 27 -15.71 -19.77 25.85
C ARG A 27 -16.30 -19.26 24.53
N LYS A 28 -17.61 -19.40 24.37
CA LYS A 28 -18.35 -18.89 23.21
C LYS A 28 -18.20 -17.38 23.08
N LEU A 29 -18.28 -16.65 24.19
CA LEU A 29 -18.09 -15.20 24.20
C LEU A 29 -16.68 -14.80 23.75
N ILE A 30 -15.64 -15.47 24.25
CA ILE A 30 -14.24 -15.22 23.86
C ILE A 30 -14.03 -15.48 22.37
N LEU A 31 -14.56 -16.59 21.85
CA LEU A 31 -14.47 -16.92 20.43
C LEU A 31 -15.24 -15.92 19.54
N ASP A 32 -16.42 -15.49 19.97
CA ASP A 32 -17.21 -14.46 19.27
C ASP A 32 -16.49 -13.10 19.24
N MET A 33 -15.89 -12.69 20.36
CA MET A 33 -15.06 -11.48 20.41
C MET A 33 -13.83 -11.60 19.50
N ALA A 34 -13.14 -12.74 19.51
CA ALA A 34 -11.99 -12.97 18.65
C ALA A 34 -12.35 -12.98 17.16
N GLN A 35 -13.49 -13.58 16.78
CA GLN A 35 -13.99 -13.56 15.42
C GLN A 35 -14.31 -12.14 14.97
N LYS A 36 -14.98 -11.34 15.80
CA LYS A 36 -15.29 -9.94 15.52
C LYS A 36 -14.02 -9.10 15.33
N GLU A 37 -13.01 -9.32 16.18
CA GLU A 37 -11.71 -8.64 16.07
C GLU A 37 -10.99 -9.05 14.77
N GLN A 38 -11.03 -10.33 14.40
CA GLN A 38 -10.46 -10.82 13.15
C GLN A 38 -11.17 -10.22 11.93
N ASP A 39 -12.50 -10.15 11.95
CA ASP A 39 -13.29 -9.55 10.87
C ASP A 39 -12.99 -8.05 10.75
N HIS A 40 -12.85 -7.35 11.89
CA HIS A 40 -12.45 -5.95 11.92
C HIS A 40 -11.03 -5.76 11.36
N ALA A 41 -10.07 -6.58 11.78
CA ALA A 41 -8.69 -6.57 11.28
C ALA A 41 -8.64 -6.87 9.77
N HIS A 42 -9.48 -7.79 9.27
CA HIS A 42 -9.57 -8.07 7.85
C HIS A 42 -10.17 -6.89 7.07
N ASN A 43 -11.21 -6.26 7.61
CA ASN A 43 -11.85 -5.11 6.99
C ASN A 43 -10.93 -3.89 6.94
N ILE A 44 -10.18 -3.60 8.01
CA ILE A 44 -9.21 -2.49 8.00
C ILE A 44 -8.08 -2.76 7.00
N ASN A 45 -7.58 -3.99 6.93
CA ASN A 45 -6.56 -4.37 5.94
C ASN A 45 -7.08 -4.23 4.50
N LYS A 46 -8.30 -4.70 4.23
CA LYS A 46 -8.94 -4.57 2.92
C LYS A 46 -9.18 -3.11 2.55
N THR A 47 -9.64 -2.30 3.49
CA THR A 47 -9.91 -0.87 3.29
C THR A 47 -8.61 -0.11 3.06
N ALA A 48 -7.57 -0.38 3.85
CA ALA A 48 -6.25 0.21 3.68
C ALA A 48 -5.64 -0.15 2.31
N LEU A 49 -5.69 -1.43 1.94
CA LEU A 49 -5.20 -1.90 0.64
C LEU A 49 -5.99 -1.27 -0.52
N THR A 50 -7.32 -1.24 -0.42
CA THR A 50 -8.18 -0.63 -1.44
C THR A 50 -7.94 0.89 -1.54
N GLY A 51 -7.72 1.56 -0.41
CA GLY A 51 -7.35 2.97 -0.36
C GLY A 51 -6.02 3.25 -1.04
N ALA A 52 -5.00 2.42 -0.76
CA ALA A 52 -3.70 2.51 -1.42
C ALA A 52 -3.81 2.33 -2.94
N ILE A 53 -4.51 1.28 -3.39
CA ILE A 53 -4.74 1.00 -4.82
C ILE A 53 -5.47 2.17 -5.51
N GLN A 54 -6.51 2.72 -4.87
CA GLN A 54 -7.24 3.85 -5.44
C GLN A 54 -6.39 5.11 -5.53
N LYS A 55 -5.56 5.39 -4.51
CA LYS A 55 -4.62 6.51 -4.53
C LYS A 55 -3.63 6.38 -5.69
N ASP A 56 -3.06 5.19 -5.87
CA ASP A 56 -2.10 4.93 -6.94
C ASP A 56 -2.74 5.04 -8.32
N ARG A 57 -3.95 4.50 -8.49
CA ARG A 57 -4.71 4.64 -9.75
C ARG A 57 -5.01 6.11 -10.06
N LEU A 58 -5.45 6.90 -9.08
CA LEU A 58 -5.73 8.31 -9.29
C LEU A 58 -4.46 9.09 -9.66
N GLY A 59 -3.33 8.78 -9.02
CA GLY A 59 -2.03 9.34 -9.38
C GLY A 59 -1.62 9.01 -10.82
N GLN A 60 -1.81 7.77 -11.27
CA GLN A 60 -1.54 7.37 -12.65
C GLN A 60 -2.44 8.11 -13.66
N TYR A 61 -3.73 8.26 -13.38
CA TYR A 61 -4.65 8.98 -14.27
C TYR A 61 -4.31 10.48 -14.36
N ILE A 62 -4.07 11.13 -13.23
CA ILE A 62 -3.73 12.57 -13.21
C ILE A 62 -2.38 12.79 -13.91
N GLY A 63 -1.35 12.00 -13.57
CA GLY A 63 -0.04 12.10 -14.19
C GLY A 63 -0.07 11.83 -15.69
N GLY A 64 -0.78 10.78 -16.13
CA GLY A 64 -0.96 10.48 -17.54
C GLY A 64 -1.71 11.57 -18.31
N THR A 65 -2.71 12.19 -17.68
CA THR A 65 -3.44 13.31 -18.29
C THR A 65 -2.53 14.53 -18.48
N ILE A 66 -1.72 14.87 -17.47
CA ILE A 66 -0.76 15.98 -17.56
C ILE A 66 0.25 15.74 -18.69
N ALA A 67 0.79 14.53 -18.79
CA ALA A 67 1.74 14.18 -19.85
C ALA A 67 1.13 14.31 -21.25
N ILE A 68 -0.10 13.80 -21.44
CA ILE A 68 -0.81 13.94 -22.72
C ILE A 68 -1.01 15.42 -23.07
N VAL A 69 -1.44 16.24 -22.11
CA VAL A 69 -1.62 17.68 -22.34
C VAL A 69 -0.28 18.35 -22.68
N GLY A 70 0.80 18.02 -21.98
CA GLY A 70 2.15 18.52 -22.24
C GLY A 70 2.62 18.21 -23.66
N LEU A 71 2.43 16.96 -24.12
CA LEU A 71 2.76 16.55 -25.49
C LEU A 71 1.90 17.25 -26.54
N VAL A 72 0.59 17.42 -26.30
CA VAL A 72 -0.29 18.16 -27.22
C VAL A 72 0.16 19.62 -27.34
N VAL A 73 0.52 20.26 -26.24
CA VAL A 73 1.07 21.62 -26.23
C VAL A 73 2.39 21.69 -26.98
N ALA A 74 3.30 20.74 -26.75
CA ALA A 74 4.57 20.67 -27.47
C ALA A 74 4.36 20.51 -28.99
N ALA A 75 3.47 19.59 -29.40
CA ALA A 75 3.14 19.36 -30.80
C ALA A 75 2.53 20.61 -31.46
N TRP A 76 1.67 21.34 -30.75
CA TRP A 76 1.13 22.61 -31.26
C TRP A 76 2.26 23.62 -31.44
N ILE A 77 3.10 23.84 -30.43
CA ILE A 77 4.17 24.85 -30.45
C ILE A 77 5.23 24.55 -31.52
N ALA A 78 5.44 23.26 -31.86
CA ALA A 78 6.45 22.83 -32.82
C ALA A 78 6.33 23.52 -34.19
N GLN A 79 5.11 23.93 -34.59
CA GLN A 79 4.90 24.65 -35.86
C GLN A 79 5.45 26.09 -35.85
N TYR A 80 5.67 26.67 -34.66
CA TYR A 80 6.17 28.03 -34.49
C TYR A 80 7.64 28.05 -34.06
N ILE A 81 7.99 27.27 -33.03
CA ILE A 81 9.33 27.25 -32.43
C ILE A 81 9.70 25.81 -32.07
N ALA A 82 10.38 25.13 -33.01
CA ALA A 82 10.78 23.73 -32.86
C ALA A 82 11.68 23.48 -31.63
N VAL A 83 12.58 24.42 -31.31
CA VAL A 83 13.48 24.30 -30.14
C VAL A 83 12.69 24.28 -28.83
N ALA A 84 11.72 25.18 -28.68
CA ALA A 84 10.88 25.24 -27.47
C ALA A 84 10.03 23.97 -27.33
N ALA A 85 9.45 23.49 -28.43
CA ALA A 85 8.71 22.22 -28.44
C ALA A 85 9.57 21.02 -28.04
N GLY A 86 10.83 20.97 -28.51
CA GLY A 86 11.78 19.93 -28.12
C GLY A 86 12.11 19.94 -26.63
N ILE A 87 12.30 21.12 -26.03
CA ILE A 87 12.54 21.25 -24.58
C ILE A 87 11.32 20.78 -23.79
N ILE A 88 10.11 21.19 -24.18
CA ILE A 88 8.88 20.78 -23.48
C ILE A 88 8.69 19.26 -23.57
N ALA A 89 8.82 18.68 -24.77
CA ALA A 89 8.65 17.25 -24.98
C ALA A 89 9.69 16.41 -24.21
N THR A 90 10.95 16.87 -24.16
CA THR A 90 12.01 16.16 -23.43
C THR A 90 11.82 16.24 -21.92
N LEU A 91 11.43 17.40 -21.38
CA LEU A 91 11.12 17.55 -19.95
C LEU A 91 9.92 16.70 -19.54
N ASP A 92 8.87 16.66 -20.36
CA ASP A 92 7.68 15.86 -20.12
C ASP A 92 8.02 14.36 -20.07
N LEU A 93 8.74 13.87 -21.09
CA LEU A 93 9.17 12.47 -21.15
C LEU A 93 10.13 12.10 -20.01
N PHE A 94 11.10 12.97 -19.70
CA PHE A 94 12.03 12.74 -18.61
C PHE A 94 11.31 12.71 -17.26
N GLY A 95 10.38 13.64 -17.03
CA GLY A 95 9.54 13.68 -15.84
C GLY A 95 8.72 12.40 -15.68
N MET A 96 8.14 11.89 -16.77
CA MET A 96 7.43 10.62 -16.78
C MET A 96 8.32 9.44 -16.40
N VAL A 97 9.51 9.33 -16.99
CA VAL A 97 10.45 8.26 -16.63
C VAL A 97 10.88 8.38 -15.16
N ALA A 98 11.19 9.59 -14.69
CA ALA A 98 11.59 9.82 -13.32
C ALA A 98 10.49 9.45 -12.31
N LEU A 99 9.24 9.88 -12.55
CA LEU A 99 8.14 9.66 -11.62
C LEU A 99 7.56 8.24 -11.67
N PHE A 100 7.56 7.59 -12.83
CA PHE A 100 6.93 6.26 -12.98
C PHE A 100 7.93 5.09 -12.98
N VAL A 101 9.17 5.28 -13.44
CA VAL A 101 10.17 4.20 -13.52
C VAL A 101 11.08 4.18 -12.29
N ALA A 102 11.49 5.34 -11.77
CA ALA A 102 12.40 5.39 -10.62
C ALA A 102 11.87 4.68 -9.36
N PRO A 103 10.58 4.84 -8.96
CA PRO A 103 10.05 4.14 -7.79
C PRO A 103 10.15 2.62 -7.92
N ARG A 104 9.85 2.09 -9.12
CA ARG A 104 9.89 0.66 -9.40
C ARG A 104 11.31 0.09 -9.39
N ILE A 105 12.29 0.86 -9.85
CA ILE A 105 13.70 0.45 -9.78
C ILE A 105 14.19 0.42 -8.32
N LEU A 106 13.81 1.41 -7.51
CA LEU A 106 14.17 1.46 -6.09
C LEU A 106 13.54 0.30 -5.31
N GLU A 107 12.28 -0.02 -5.58
CA GLU A 107 11.60 -1.19 -4.98
C GLU A 107 12.29 -2.51 -5.33
N ASN A 108 12.65 -2.72 -6.60
CA ASN A 108 13.36 -3.92 -7.04
C ASN A 108 14.75 -4.08 -6.39
N ARG A 109 15.49 -2.97 -6.17
CA ARG A 109 16.79 -3.00 -5.50
C ARG A 109 16.69 -3.43 -4.05
N ASN A 110 15.74 -2.87 -3.31
CA ASN A 110 15.53 -3.23 -1.91
C ASN A 110 15.20 -4.72 -1.76
N ASN A 111 14.42 -5.28 -2.67
CA ASN A 111 14.06 -6.71 -2.66
C ASN A 111 15.23 -7.65 -3.00
N SER A 112 16.27 -7.15 -3.69
CA SER A 112 17.45 -7.96 -4.04
C SER A 112 18.56 -7.91 -2.98
N GLU A 113 18.55 -6.91 -2.08
CA GLU A 113 19.45 -6.86 -0.91
C GLU A 113 18.94 -7.71 0.27
N GLN A 114 17.69 -8.18 0.25
CA GLN A 114 17.09 -9.01 1.30
C GLN A 114 17.15 -10.53 1.04
N HIS A 115 17.73 -10.96 -0.07
CA HIS A 115 18.00 -12.37 -0.42
C HIS A 115 19.50 -12.60 -0.55
#